data_AF-A0A7S4IKU6-F1
#
_entry.id   AF-A0A7S4IKU6-F1
#
_cell.length_a   1.000
_cell.length_b   1.000
_cell.length_c   1.000
_cell.angle_alpha   90.00
_cell.angle_beta   90.00
_cell.angle_gamma   90.00
#
_symmetry.space_group_name_H-M   'P 1'
#
loop_
_entity.id
_entity.type
_entity.pdbx_description
1 polymer ?
#
loop_
_entity_poly.entity_id
_entity_poly.type
_entity_poly.pdbx_seq_one_letter_code
_entity_poly.pdbx_strand_id
1 'polypeptide(L)'
;GVPGRGGGGDASAPPPAKSSGPGDAASSASGSDGAAAAAATKKRKKSTRKTPAQKRAAAAARREAEETERLRRKEEAERKRREEEEAERRRVEEEARRRREERERKRREILEEREGRIRDAEGSLKALADLTEERAASRAELDAHSPEGLARARKSHLDRKKSLKSDLRKCTAFVKKVKSLPGWDGPGVEGALLRDVGTLNLSRYVEEVAQAILDARMKVSDLPTVARLCAAMHARYEEFLPSFLPGIMATMKGKDTGKDKADASAKPPRLCLRLLTELLLRGVLAEPKPVMKAVAEASGAPNDYEAVKDVNMVVSFAKAAGHELLGVTPRSVREDRELLERDLEEAARESEIAAEKERAKKDSDEAAATKSEEATETEVAAGSESMQVDGVPGEVLPAPAESREGDEEEDDSPLPVSPDLLAASRSALERSASALEIRAASPEVVSSARSHCAGARTFLCTSLVTTHAKLRKLEKRCDADRLLQGQLSEGREKGLADAQKVVEALKKSAESLSECLDEVAPTLREEDEDEGAGAGAGGDGVGLELWTKEGGEEG
;
A
#
# COMPACT_ATOMS: atom_id res chain seq x y z
N GLY A 1 -43.60 -11.92 -25.68
CA GLY A 1 -43.57 -11.32 -27.02
C GLY A 1 -42.18 -10.74 -27.26
N VAL A 2 -41.52 -11.22 -28.31
CA VAL A 2 -40.41 -10.67 -29.14
C VAL A 2 -39.30 -9.79 -28.49
N PRO A 3 -38.00 -10.13 -28.69
CA PRO A 3 -36.85 -9.28 -28.36
C PRO A 3 -36.34 -8.44 -29.56
N GLY A 4 -35.83 -7.24 -29.28
CA GLY A 4 -35.29 -6.30 -30.28
C GLY A 4 -33.75 -6.32 -30.36
N ARG A 5 -33.25 -6.47 -31.59
CA ARG A 5 -31.86 -6.45 -32.08
C ARG A 5 -31.38 -5.05 -32.47
N GLY A 6 -30.06 -4.89 -32.57
CA GLY A 6 -29.32 -3.90 -33.40
C GLY A 6 -28.32 -3.12 -32.54
N GLY A 7 -26.98 -3.26 -32.66
CA GLY A 7 -26.09 -3.14 -33.84
C GLY A 7 -25.42 -1.74 -33.73
N GLY A 8 -24.13 -1.48 -33.92
CA GLY A 8 -22.95 -2.15 -34.48
C GLY A 8 -22.02 -1.02 -34.96
N GLY A 9 -20.70 -1.14 -34.83
CA GLY A 9 -19.75 -0.15 -35.37
C GLY A 9 -18.34 -0.21 -34.78
N ASP A 10 -17.49 -1.04 -35.39
CA ASP A 10 -16.06 -1.22 -35.10
C ASP A 10 -15.29 -1.00 -36.42
N ALA A 11 -14.16 -0.29 -36.35
CA ALA A 11 -13.19 -0.11 -37.44
C ALA A 11 -11.91 0.51 -36.83
N SER A 12 -10.68 0.17 -37.23
CA SER A 12 -10.10 -0.93 -37.98
C SER A 12 -8.58 -0.68 -37.87
N ALA A 13 -7.80 -1.68 -37.47
CA ALA A 13 -6.34 -1.65 -37.49
C ALA A 13 -5.85 -2.83 -38.36
N PRO A 14 -4.85 -2.65 -39.25
CA PRO A 14 -4.38 -3.74 -40.09
C PRO A 14 -3.17 -4.49 -39.47
N PRO A 15 -3.06 -5.81 -39.66
CA PRO A 15 -1.89 -6.62 -39.31
C PRO A 15 -1.02 -6.96 -40.56
N PRO A 16 0.13 -7.66 -40.39
CA PRO A 16 1.32 -7.53 -41.25
C PRO A 16 1.48 -8.65 -42.28
N ALA A 17 2.34 -8.43 -43.29
CA ALA A 17 2.71 -9.46 -44.27
C ALA A 17 4.23 -9.71 -44.28
N LYS A 18 4.60 -10.99 -44.15
CA LYS A 18 5.93 -11.56 -44.39
C LYS A 18 5.97 -12.22 -45.77
N SER A 19 7.10 -11.99 -46.46
CA SER A 19 7.87 -12.88 -47.34
C SER A 19 7.20 -13.85 -48.32
N SER A 20 7.54 -13.69 -49.61
CA SER A 20 8.03 -14.77 -50.50
C SER A 20 8.57 -14.17 -51.81
N GLY A 21 9.78 -14.55 -52.24
CA GLY A 21 10.21 -14.49 -53.66
C GLY A 21 9.80 -15.80 -54.36
N PRO A 22 10.49 -16.25 -55.42
CA PRO A 22 11.23 -15.58 -56.50
C PRO A 22 10.61 -15.95 -57.88
N GLY A 23 11.15 -15.44 -59.00
CA GLY A 23 10.70 -15.91 -60.32
C GLY A 23 11.32 -15.20 -61.52
N ASP A 24 12.30 -15.87 -62.13
CA ASP A 24 12.84 -15.65 -63.46
C ASP A 24 11.77 -15.56 -64.57
N ALA A 25 12.03 -14.76 -65.60
CA ALA A 25 12.02 -15.24 -66.99
C ALA A 25 12.42 -14.15 -67.98
N ALA A 26 13.32 -14.54 -68.86
CA ALA A 26 13.85 -13.81 -70.00
C ALA A 26 12.81 -13.58 -71.12
N SER A 27 13.03 -12.51 -71.89
CA SER A 27 12.86 -12.46 -73.36
C SER A 27 13.41 -11.09 -73.81
N SER A 28 14.53 -10.99 -74.53
CA SER A 28 14.80 -11.35 -75.93
C SER A 28 13.95 -10.60 -76.96
N ALA A 29 14.52 -9.55 -77.56
CA ALA A 29 14.29 -9.07 -78.93
C ALA A 29 15.19 -7.83 -79.16
N SER A 30 16.35 -7.98 -79.80
CA SER A 30 16.57 -7.94 -81.26
C SER A 30 16.47 -6.54 -81.86
N GLY A 31 17.62 -6.06 -82.35
CA GLY A 31 17.75 -4.82 -83.11
C GLY A 31 19.20 -4.61 -83.52
N SER A 32 19.72 -5.54 -84.33
CA SER A 32 20.98 -5.40 -85.04
C SER A 32 20.81 -4.56 -86.31
N ASP A 33 21.94 -4.08 -86.79
CA ASP A 33 22.25 -3.72 -88.18
C ASP A 33 21.89 -2.33 -88.70
N GLY A 34 22.95 -1.61 -89.00
CA GLY A 34 22.97 -0.35 -89.74
C GLY A 34 24.40 0.06 -90.08
N ALA A 35 25.21 -0.90 -90.53
CA ALA A 35 26.51 -0.64 -91.13
C ALA A 35 26.33 0.24 -92.38
N ALA A 36 26.83 1.47 -92.33
CA ALA A 36 27.11 2.26 -93.53
C ALA A 36 28.63 2.34 -93.70
N ALA A 37 29.14 1.40 -94.50
CA ALA A 37 30.44 1.52 -95.13
C ALA A 37 30.43 2.72 -96.07
N ALA A 38 31.30 3.70 -95.81
CA ALA A 38 31.76 4.64 -96.83
C ALA A 38 33.27 4.48 -96.97
N ALA A 39 33.64 3.79 -98.04
CA ALA A 39 35.00 3.60 -98.49
C ALA A 39 35.62 4.89 -99.01
N ALA A 40 36.96 4.88 -99.02
CA ALA A 40 37.89 5.82 -99.65
C ALA A 40 38.01 7.20 -98.97
N THR A 41 39.18 7.64 -98.53
CA THR A 41 40.39 7.72 -99.35
C THR A 41 41.60 7.86 -98.42
N LYS A 42 42.60 6.97 -98.56
CA LYS A 42 43.90 7.08 -97.89
C LYS A 42 44.64 8.34 -98.38
N LYS A 43 44.37 9.51 -97.78
CA LYS A 43 45.35 10.60 -97.72
C LYS A 43 46.19 10.38 -96.47
N ARG A 44 47.45 10.00 -96.67
CA ARG A 44 48.51 9.98 -95.65
C ARG A 44 48.54 11.35 -94.95
N LYS A 45 47.83 11.51 -93.83
CA LYS A 45 48.04 12.60 -92.88
C LYS A 45 49.05 12.11 -91.84
N LYS A 46 50.30 12.47 -92.13
CA LYS A 46 51.46 12.53 -91.25
C LYS A 46 51.05 12.39 -89.79
N SER A 47 51.41 11.27 -89.15
CA SER A 47 51.41 11.20 -87.70
C SER A 47 52.34 12.33 -87.24
N THR A 48 51.76 13.43 -86.77
CA THR A 48 52.46 14.32 -85.87
C THR A 48 52.64 13.49 -84.60
N ARG A 49 53.71 12.71 -84.62
CA ARG A 49 54.32 12.06 -83.48
C ARG A 49 54.27 13.11 -82.38
N LYS A 50 53.37 12.94 -81.39
CA LYS A 50 53.26 13.86 -80.26
C LYS A 50 54.70 14.11 -79.82
N THR A 51 55.13 15.37 -79.89
CA THR A 51 56.53 15.70 -79.60
C THR A 51 56.88 15.15 -78.21
N PRO A 52 58.16 14.88 -77.92
CA PRO A 52 58.57 14.50 -76.57
C PRO A 52 57.95 15.41 -75.49
N ALA A 53 57.74 16.69 -75.81
CA ALA A 53 57.01 17.66 -75.00
C ALA A 53 55.51 17.34 -74.81
N GLN A 54 54.76 16.97 -75.86
CA GLN A 54 53.32 16.64 -75.75
C GLN A 54 53.05 15.30 -75.05
N LYS A 55 53.96 14.31 -75.13
CA LYS A 55 53.87 13.07 -74.34
C LYS A 55 54.24 13.30 -72.87
N ARG A 56 55.25 14.15 -72.60
CA ARG A 56 55.60 14.59 -71.25
C ARG A 56 54.47 15.39 -70.59
N ALA A 57 53.82 16.29 -71.33
CA ALA A 57 52.66 17.04 -70.85
C ALA A 57 51.45 16.14 -70.52
N ALA A 58 51.15 15.14 -71.35
CA ALA A 58 50.08 14.18 -71.06
C ALA A 58 50.41 13.24 -69.87
N ALA A 59 51.69 12.88 -69.69
CA ALA A 59 52.14 12.09 -68.54
C ALA A 59 52.16 12.92 -67.25
N ALA A 60 52.51 14.21 -67.33
CA ALA A 60 52.43 15.16 -66.22
C ALA A 60 50.97 15.39 -65.80
N ALA A 61 50.08 15.68 -66.76
CA ALA A 61 48.64 15.83 -66.49
C ALA A 61 48.00 14.56 -65.90
N ARG A 62 48.46 13.36 -66.30
CA ARG A 62 48.00 12.09 -65.69
C ARG A 62 48.50 11.92 -64.26
N ARG A 63 49.74 12.32 -63.96
CA ARG A 63 50.29 12.30 -62.59
C ARG A 63 49.58 13.32 -61.70
N GLU A 64 49.31 14.52 -62.20
CA GLU A 64 48.52 15.54 -61.50
C GLU A 64 47.08 15.06 -61.26
N ALA A 65 46.45 14.39 -62.23
CA ALA A 65 45.11 13.79 -62.06
C ALA A 65 45.11 12.66 -61.01
N GLU A 66 46.14 11.82 -60.99
CA GLU A 66 46.27 10.73 -60.02
C GLU A 66 46.60 11.24 -58.61
N GLU A 67 47.38 12.32 -58.51
CA GLU A 67 47.69 13.01 -57.26
C GLU A 67 46.46 13.73 -56.68
N THR A 68 45.69 14.41 -57.52
CA THR A 68 44.42 15.04 -57.12
C THR A 68 43.35 14.02 -56.73
N GLU A 69 43.26 12.88 -57.41
CA GLU A 69 42.38 11.78 -57.02
C GLU A 69 42.81 11.15 -55.69
N ARG A 70 44.12 10.99 -55.45
CA ARG A 70 44.66 10.47 -54.20
C ARG A 70 44.43 11.42 -53.02
N LEU A 71 44.53 12.73 -53.24
CA LEU A 71 44.19 13.75 -52.24
C LEU A 71 42.69 13.71 -51.90
N ARG A 72 41.82 13.65 -52.91
CA ARG A 72 40.37 13.50 -52.71
C ARG A 72 40.00 12.25 -51.92
N ARG A 73 40.61 11.09 -52.22
CA ARG A 73 40.39 9.85 -51.46
C ARG A 73 40.87 9.93 -50.01
N LYS A 74 41.96 10.67 -49.75
CA LYS A 74 42.43 10.92 -48.38
C LYS A 74 41.48 11.84 -47.61
N GLU A 75 41.03 12.93 -48.24
CA GLU A 75 40.05 13.85 -47.66
C GLU A 75 38.70 13.14 -47.40
N GLU A 76 38.25 12.28 -48.31
CA GLU A 76 37.03 11.49 -48.15
C GLU A 76 37.16 10.45 -47.02
N ALA A 77 38.30 9.76 -46.92
CA ALA A 77 38.56 8.82 -45.83
C ALA A 77 38.68 9.53 -44.46
N GLU A 78 39.29 10.71 -44.42
CA GLU A 78 39.39 11.51 -43.20
C GLU A 78 38.02 12.05 -42.78
N ARG A 79 37.23 12.54 -43.74
CA ARG A 79 35.85 12.96 -43.49
C ARG A 79 34.99 11.80 -42.97
N LYS A 80 35.09 10.62 -43.58
CA LYS A 80 34.37 9.42 -43.13
C LYS A 80 34.79 9.01 -41.71
N ARG A 81 36.08 9.07 -41.39
CA ARG A 81 36.58 8.79 -40.03
C ARG A 81 36.06 9.79 -39.00
N ARG A 82 36.00 11.08 -39.34
CA ARG A 82 35.39 12.11 -38.47
C ARG A 82 33.89 11.90 -38.28
N GLU A 83 33.17 11.55 -39.35
CA GLU A 83 31.73 11.22 -39.28
C GLU A 83 31.46 9.96 -38.44
N GLU A 84 32.31 8.93 -38.53
CA GLU A 84 32.23 7.72 -37.70
C GLU A 84 32.53 8.02 -36.22
N GLU A 85 33.56 8.82 -35.91
CA GLU A 85 33.90 9.22 -34.53
C GLU A 85 32.81 10.11 -33.91
N GLU A 86 32.22 11.03 -34.67
CA GLU A 86 31.10 11.86 -34.21
C GLU A 86 29.83 11.02 -33.99
N ALA A 87 29.57 10.04 -34.86
CA ALA A 87 28.45 9.11 -34.67
C ALA A 87 28.63 8.20 -33.45
N GLU A 88 29.85 7.77 -33.16
CA GLU A 88 30.18 7.00 -31.95
C GLU A 88 30.01 7.84 -30.69
N ARG A 89 30.54 9.07 -30.66
CA ARG A 89 30.34 10.03 -29.55
C ARG A 89 28.87 10.29 -29.27
N ARG A 90 28.06 10.52 -30.31
CA ARG A 90 26.59 10.70 -30.17
C ARG A 90 25.89 9.47 -29.60
N ARG A 91 26.32 8.25 -29.96
CA ARG A 91 25.76 7.00 -29.41
C ARG A 91 26.09 6.83 -27.94
N VAL A 92 27.34 7.10 -27.55
CA VAL A 92 27.77 7.05 -26.14
C VAL A 92 27.02 8.09 -25.30
N GLU A 93 26.87 9.32 -25.81
CA GLU A 93 26.10 10.38 -25.15
C GLU A 93 24.61 10.02 -25.03
N GLU A 94 24.00 9.47 -26.07
CA GLU A 94 22.60 9.05 -26.03
C GLU A 94 22.38 7.87 -25.06
N GLU A 95 23.30 6.89 -25.03
CA GLU A 95 23.25 5.78 -24.08
C GLU A 95 23.42 6.27 -22.63
N ALA A 96 24.38 7.17 -22.38
CA ALA A 96 24.56 7.80 -21.08
C ALA A 96 23.30 8.57 -20.64
N ARG A 97 22.68 9.33 -21.56
CA ARG A 97 21.42 10.04 -21.29
C ARG A 97 20.29 9.07 -20.95
N ARG A 98 20.11 7.99 -21.72
CA ARG A 98 19.09 6.96 -21.46
C ARG A 98 19.31 6.29 -20.10
N ARG A 99 20.56 5.95 -19.76
CA ARG A 99 20.90 5.38 -18.44
C ARG A 99 20.58 6.36 -17.30
N ARG A 100 20.87 7.65 -17.47
CA ARG A 100 20.52 8.69 -16.49
C ARG A 100 19.01 8.84 -16.32
N GLU A 101 18.27 8.94 -17.43
CA GLU A 101 16.79 9.03 -17.41
C GLU A 101 16.16 7.81 -16.73
N GLU A 102 16.67 6.60 -17.01
CA GLU A 102 16.18 5.37 -16.37
C GLU A 102 16.47 5.34 -14.86
N ARG A 103 17.65 5.79 -14.43
CA ARG A 103 18.01 5.91 -13.00
C ARG A 103 17.13 6.94 -12.29
N GLU A 104 16.94 8.13 -12.88
CA GLU A 104 16.06 9.15 -12.32
C GLU A 104 14.61 8.66 -12.22
N ARG A 105 14.13 7.90 -13.22
CA ARG A 105 12.82 7.27 -13.18
C ARG A 105 12.71 6.26 -12.03
N LYS A 106 13.69 5.35 -11.87
CA LYS A 106 13.72 4.37 -10.77
C LYS A 106 13.75 5.06 -9.40
N ARG A 107 14.54 6.12 -9.24
CA ARG A 107 14.59 6.91 -7.99
C ARG A 107 13.26 7.57 -7.67
N ARG A 108 12.55 8.12 -8.67
CA ARG A 108 11.20 8.68 -8.47
C ARG A 108 10.19 7.61 -8.08
N GLU A 109 10.22 6.44 -8.72
CA GLU A 109 9.32 5.32 -8.41
C GLU A 109 9.50 4.85 -6.95
N ILE A 110 10.74 4.70 -6.48
CA ILE A 110 11.05 4.36 -5.09
C ILE A 110 10.52 5.43 -4.11
N LEU A 111 10.69 6.72 -4.45
CA LEU A 111 10.18 7.82 -3.64
C LEU A 111 8.64 7.79 -3.57
N GLU A 112 7.96 7.62 -4.70
CA GLU A 112 6.50 7.57 -4.76
C GLU A 112 5.93 6.40 -3.94
N GLU A 113 6.57 5.23 -3.99
CA GLU A 113 6.21 4.06 -3.17
C GLU A 113 6.45 4.31 -1.68
N ARG A 114 7.59 4.92 -1.32
CA ARG A 114 7.90 5.31 0.06
C ARG A 114 6.87 6.32 0.58
N GLU A 115 6.61 7.40 -0.14
CA GLU A 115 5.60 8.40 0.23
C GLU A 115 4.19 7.80 0.27
N GLY A 116 3.88 6.81 -0.58
CA GLY A 116 2.66 6.02 -0.51
C GLY A 116 2.49 5.34 0.84
N ARG A 117 3.51 4.60 1.28
CA ARG A 117 3.50 3.92 2.58
C ARG A 117 3.38 4.91 3.75
N ILE A 118 4.05 6.06 3.68
CA ILE A 118 3.94 7.12 4.68
C ILE A 118 2.51 7.68 4.76
N ARG A 119 1.88 7.94 3.61
CA ARG A 119 0.49 8.43 3.55
C ARG A 119 -0.50 7.41 4.13
N ASP A 120 -0.32 6.13 3.84
CA ASP A 120 -1.17 5.07 4.38
C ASP A 120 -1.03 4.97 5.91
N ALA A 121 0.20 5.01 6.43
CA ALA A 121 0.48 5.02 7.87
C ALA A 121 -0.07 6.28 8.56
N GLU A 122 0.12 7.47 7.97
CA GLU A 122 -0.46 8.73 8.46
C GLU A 122 -1.99 8.64 8.54
N GLY A 123 -2.63 8.17 7.47
CA GLY A 123 -4.08 7.98 7.42
C GLY A 123 -4.59 7.01 8.48
N SER A 124 -3.88 5.90 8.68
CA SER A 124 -4.17 4.88 9.70
C SER A 124 -4.11 5.46 11.12
N LEU A 125 -3.02 6.14 11.48
CA LEU A 125 -2.83 6.74 12.81
C LEU A 125 -3.81 7.88 13.07
N LYS A 126 -4.13 8.67 12.06
CA LYS A 126 -5.13 9.73 12.15
C LYS A 126 -6.53 9.17 12.39
N ALA A 127 -6.92 8.12 11.67
CA ALA A 127 -8.20 7.46 11.87
C ALA A 127 -8.33 6.85 13.28
N LEU A 128 -7.24 6.27 13.81
CA LEU A 128 -7.19 5.80 15.19
C LEU A 128 -7.38 6.95 16.19
N ALA A 129 -6.65 8.05 16.02
CA ALA A 129 -6.72 9.21 16.90
C ALA A 129 -8.13 9.83 16.89
N ASP A 130 -8.67 10.10 15.70
CA ASP A 130 -10.01 10.68 15.52
C ASP A 130 -11.08 9.81 16.20
N LEU A 131 -11.04 8.48 15.99
CA LEU A 131 -12.01 7.56 16.59
C LEU A 131 -11.89 7.48 18.12
N THR A 132 -10.67 7.50 18.64
CA THR A 132 -10.42 7.41 20.09
C THR A 132 -10.82 8.70 20.79
N GLU A 133 -10.44 9.85 20.24
CA GLU A 133 -10.82 11.18 20.72
C GLU A 133 -12.34 11.33 20.69
N GLU A 134 -13.01 10.85 19.65
CA GLU A 134 -14.46 10.84 19.54
C GLU A 134 -15.12 10.01 20.64
N ARG A 135 -14.64 8.79 20.89
CA ARG A 135 -15.15 7.92 21.97
C ARG A 135 -14.90 8.56 23.33
N ALA A 136 -13.74 9.17 23.54
CA ALA A 136 -13.41 9.91 24.75
C ALA A 136 -14.31 11.13 24.96
N ALA A 137 -14.59 11.89 23.90
CA ALA A 137 -15.52 13.01 23.94
C ALA A 137 -16.94 12.53 24.27
N SER A 138 -17.39 11.42 23.68
CA SER A 138 -18.68 10.81 24.01
C SER A 138 -18.76 10.39 25.48
N ARG A 139 -17.68 9.77 26.02
CA ARG A 139 -17.59 9.44 27.45
C ARG A 139 -17.63 10.70 28.29
N ALA A 140 -16.83 11.71 27.98
CA ALA A 140 -16.80 12.98 28.70
C ALA A 140 -18.16 13.70 28.66
N GLU A 141 -18.88 13.65 27.54
CA GLU A 141 -20.25 14.16 27.43
C GLU A 141 -21.21 13.37 28.32
N LEU A 142 -21.07 12.06 28.45
CA LEU A 142 -21.92 11.25 29.34
C LEU A 142 -21.49 11.34 30.81
N ASP A 143 -20.20 11.51 31.11
CA ASP A 143 -19.59 11.57 32.46
C ASP A 143 -19.68 12.96 33.10
N ALA A 144 -19.51 14.04 32.31
CA ALA A 144 -19.85 15.41 32.73
C ALA A 144 -21.33 15.52 33.15
N HIS A 145 -22.09 14.50 32.77
CA HIS A 145 -23.43 14.24 33.21
C HIS A 145 -23.51 12.97 34.09
N SER A 146 -22.94 13.00 35.31
CA SER A 146 -23.40 12.19 36.47
C SER A 146 -24.90 11.88 36.36
N PRO A 147 -25.49 10.79 36.89
CA PRO A 147 -26.93 10.53 36.78
C PRO A 147 -27.83 11.78 36.92
N GLU A 148 -27.43 12.72 37.78
CA GLU A 148 -27.98 14.08 37.91
C GLU A 148 -27.81 15.00 36.70
N GLY A 149 -26.62 15.08 36.09
CA GLY A 149 -26.40 15.80 34.85
C GLY A 149 -27.16 15.18 33.66
N LEU A 150 -27.24 13.85 33.55
CA LEU A 150 -28.02 13.22 32.47
C LEU A 150 -29.49 13.58 32.65
N ALA A 151 -29.98 13.54 33.89
CA ALA A 151 -31.30 14.04 34.25
C ALA A 151 -31.48 15.54 33.92
N ARG A 152 -30.48 16.41 34.15
CA ARG A 152 -30.52 17.84 33.75
C ARG A 152 -30.57 18.02 32.24
N ALA A 153 -29.77 17.29 31.47
CA ALA A 153 -29.75 17.35 30.01
C ALA A 153 -31.09 16.90 29.42
N ARG A 154 -31.63 15.78 29.93
CA ARG A 154 -32.97 15.28 29.60
C ARG A 154 -34.04 16.30 29.97
N LYS A 155 -33.98 16.88 31.16
CA LYS A 155 -34.92 17.92 31.60
C LYS A 155 -34.86 19.15 30.68
N SER A 156 -33.69 19.66 30.34
CA SER A 156 -33.52 20.77 29.38
C SER A 156 -34.12 20.45 28.01
N HIS A 157 -33.92 19.22 27.52
CA HIS A 157 -34.54 18.75 26.28
C HIS A 157 -36.07 18.67 26.38
N LEU A 158 -36.59 18.17 27.50
CA LEU A 158 -38.03 18.10 27.81
C LEU A 158 -38.66 19.47 28.04
N ASP A 159 -37.95 20.45 28.60
CA ASP A 159 -38.45 21.81 28.77
C ASP A 159 -38.59 22.51 27.41
N ARG A 160 -37.68 22.17 26.47
CA ARG A 160 -37.78 22.55 25.06
C ARG A 160 -38.80 21.73 24.27
N LYS A 161 -39.52 20.77 24.87
CA LYS A 161 -40.46 19.87 24.20
C LYS A 161 -41.56 20.58 23.41
N LYS A 162 -41.98 21.78 23.84
CA LYS A 162 -42.94 22.62 23.10
C LYS A 162 -42.38 23.20 21.79
N SER A 163 -41.06 23.30 21.67
CA SER A 163 -40.35 23.72 20.46
C SER A 163 -39.94 22.56 19.55
N LEU A 164 -40.00 21.33 20.05
CA LEU A 164 -39.73 20.11 19.28
C LEU A 164 -40.95 19.72 18.44
N LYS A 165 -40.71 19.20 17.24
CA LYS A 165 -41.79 18.76 16.34
C LYS A 165 -42.31 17.40 16.82
N SER A 166 -43.51 17.36 17.38
CA SER A 166 -44.25 16.12 17.71
C SER A 166 -45.08 15.60 16.53
N ASP A 167 -44.57 15.78 15.31
CA ASP A 167 -45.22 15.40 14.06
C ASP A 167 -45.16 13.87 13.89
N LEU A 168 -46.30 13.19 14.11
CA LEU A 168 -46.47 11.74 13.96
C LEU A 168 -45.86 11.22 12.65
N ARG A 169 -46.04 11.95 11.54
CA ARG A 169 -45.51 11.53 10.24
C ARG A 169 -43.99 11.55 10.25
N LYS A 170 -43.37 12.57 10.86
CA LYS A 170 -41.90 12.70 10.94
C LYS A 170 -41.29 11.67 11.89
N CYS A 171 -41.89 11.44 13.06
CA CYS A 171 -41.39 10.43 14.00
C CYS A 171 -41.48 9.02 13.40
N THR A 172 -42.61 8.66 12.78
CA THR A 172 -42.75 7.36 12.10
C THR A 172 -41.81 7.24 10.89
N ALA A 173 -41.57 8.32 10.15
CA ALA A 173 -40.59 8.33 9.07
C ALA A 173 -39.15 8.12 9.59
N PHE A 174 -38.82 8.69 10.75
CA PHE A 174 -37.54 8.48 11.40
C PHE A 174 -37.34 7.01 11.82
N VAL A 175 -38.33 6.39 12.48
CA VAL A 175 -38.29 4.96 12.83
C VAL A 175 -38.09 4.08 11.59
N LYS A 176 -38.84 4.35 10.51
CA LYS A 176 -38.68 3.63 9.23
C LYS A 176 -37.29 3.83 8.63
N LYS A 177 -36.77 5.07 8.67
CA LYS A 177 -35.41 5.37 8.22
C LYS A 177 -34.41 4.49 8.96
N VAL A 178 -34.41 4.51 10.29
CA VAL A 178 -33.50 3.72 11.14
C VAL A 178 -33.56 2.22 10.82
N LYS A 179 -34.76 1.66 10.63
CA LYS A 179 -34.94 0.23 10.35
C LYS A 179 -34.42 -0.20 8.97
N SER A 180 -34.54 0.65 7.96
CA SER A 180 -34.31 0.26 6.56
C SER A 180 -33.38 1.23 5.81
N LEU A 181 -32.31 1.69 6.46
CA LEU A 181 -31.23 2.41 5.78
C LEU A 181 -30.53 1.49 4.77
N PRO A 182 -30.26 1.96 3.54
CA PRO A 182 -29.43 1.22 2.57
C PRO A 182 -28.00 0.96 3.07
N GLY A 183 -27.48 1.84 3.93
CA GLY A 183 -26.19 1.72 4.61
C GLY A 183 -26.03 2.84 5.64
N TRP A 184 -25.33 2.58 6.74
CA TRP A 184 -25.15 3.55 7.82
C TRP A 184 -23.88 4.38 7.67
N ASP A 185 -22.90 3.86 6.93
CA ASP A 185 -21.62 4.52 6.62
C ASP A 185 -21.69 5.51 5.43
N GLY A 186 -22.90 5.80 4.93
CA GLY A 186 -23.11 6.74 3.84
C GLY A 186 -22.82 8.20 4.24
N PRO A 187 -22.32 9.03 3.31
CA PRO A 187 -22.00 10.43 3.58
C PRO A 187 -23.24 11.20 4.05
N GLY A 188 -23.13 11.88 5.19
CA GLY A 188 -24.20 12.69 5.77
C GLY A 188 -25.33 11.92 6.45
N VAL A 189 -25.32 10.58 6.45
CA VAL A 189 -26.32 9.73 7.14
C VAL A 189 -26.30 10.00 8.64
N GLU A 190 -25.12 9.94 9.26
CA GLU A 190 -24.93 10.21 10.69
C GLU A 190 -25.50 11.59 11.07
N GLY A 191 -25.05 12.65 10.38
CA GLY A 191 -25.52 14.01 10.63
C GLY A 191 -27.04 14.17 10.45
N ALA A 192 -27.65 13.46 9.50
CA ALA A 192 -29.10 13.47 9.33
C ALA A 192 -29.84 12.80 10.50
N LEU A 193 -29.34 11.65 10.97
CA LEU A 193 -29.91 10.95 12.13
C LEU A 193 -29.79 11.79 13.39
N LEU A 194 -28.62 12.36 13.66
CA LEU A 194 -28.39 13.21 14.83
C LEU A 194 -29.23 14.49 14.81
N ARG A 195 -29.46 15.09 13.63
CA ARG A 195 -30.39 16.22 13.47
C ARG A 195 -31.85 15.82 13.75
N ASP A 196 -32.28 14.66 13.27
CA ASP A 196 -33.64 14.16 13.50
C ASP A 196 -33.86 13.91 15.00
N VAL A 197 -32.94 13.24 15.69
CA VAL A 197 -32.93 13.07 17.16
C VAL A 197 -32.87 14.41 17.89
N GLY A 198 -32.18 15.39 17.29
CA GLY A 198 -32.05 16.77 17.75
C GLY A 198 -33.36 17.57 17.81
N THR A 199 -34.25 17.32 16.86
CA THR A 199 -35.36 18.23 16.52
C THR A 199 -36.75 17.61 16.66
N LEU A 200 -36.83 16.28 16.65
CA LEU A 200 -38.08 15.53 16.86
C LEU A 200 -38.30 15.26 18.35
N ASN A 201 -39.56 15.23 18.74
CA ASN A 201 -39.97 14.72 20.04
C ASN A 201 -40.29 13.22 19.91
N LEU A 202 -39.34 12.37 20.33
CA LEU A 202 -39.42 10.92 20.22
C LEU A 202 -39.88 10.23 21.51
N SER A 203 -40.37 10.97 22.53
CA SER A 203 -40.74 10.37 23.83
C SER A 203 -41.74 9.21 23.73
N ARG A 204 -42.58 9.18 22.68
CA ARG A 204 -43.56 8.10 22.43
C ARG A 204 -43.08 7.03 21.43
N TYR A 205 -41.85 7.16 20.92
CA TYR A 205 -41.29 6.30 19.87
C TYR A 205 -39.99 5.64 20.33
N VAL A 206 -39.61 5.77 21.60
CA VAL A 206 -38.32 5.30 22.11
C VAL A 206 -38.17 3.79 21.91
N GLU A 207 -39.21 3.03 22.23
CA GLU A 207 -39.26 1.58 22.07
C GLU A 207 -39.21 1.18 20.59
N GLU A 208 -39.96 1.88 19.73
CA GLU A 208 -39.97 1.61 18.29
C GLU A 208 -38.64 1.96 17.63
N VAL A 209 -37.94 3.01 18.10
CA VAL A 209 -36.58 3.30 17.65
C VAL A 209 -35.61 2.21 18.11
N ALA A 210 -35.69 1.77 19.38
CA ALA A 210 -34.87 0.68 19.87
C ALA A 210 -35.09 -0.60 19.06
N GLN A 211 -36.34 -0.98 18.81
CA GLN A 211 -36.68 -2.14 17.99
C GLN A 211 -36.24 -1.95 16.52
N ALA A 212 -36.37 -0.75 15.95
CA ALA A 212 -35.87 -0.46 14.61
C ALA A 212 -34.35 -0.65 14.51
N ILE A 213 -33.59 -0.25 15.53
CA ILE A 213 -32.14 -0.52 15.58
C ILE A 213 -31.90 -2.03 15.66
N LEU A 214 -32.64 -2.76 16.49
CA LEU A 214 -32.53 -4.23 16.64
C LEU A 214 -32.89 -4.99 15.36
N ASP A 215 -33.82 -4.49 14.54
CA ASP A 215 -34.22 -5.10 13.27
C ASP A 215 -33.35 -4.66 12.08
N ALA A 216 -32.63 -3.55 12.20
CA ALA A 216 -31.87 -2.97 11.10
C ALA A 216 -30.76 -3.92 10.62
N ARG A 217 -30.65 -4.11 9.31
CA ARG A 217 -29.46 -4.77 8.74
C ARG A 217 -28.28 -3.82 8.85
N MET A 218 -27.18 -4.33 9.40
CA MET A 218 -25.94 -3.57 9.57
C MET A 218 -24.72 -4.47 9.38
N LYS A 219 -23.62 -3.90 8.91
CA LYS A 219 -22.28 -4.50 8.82
C LYS A 219 -21.35 -3.87 9.86
N VAL A 220 -20.11 -4.36 9.95
CA VAL A 220 -19.13 -3.84 10.91
C VAL A 220 -18.87 -2.34 10.72
N SER A 221 -18.77 -1.86 9.48
CA SER A 221 -18.49 -0.44 9.19
C SER A 221 -19.64 0.50 9.59
N ASP A 222 -20.84 -0.04 9.80
CA ASP A 222 -22.01 0.74 10.24
C ASP A 222 -22.00 1.04 11.75
N LEU A 223 -21.26 0.25 12.54
CA LEU A 223 -21.35 0.26 13.99
C LEU A 223 -21.00 1.61 14.64
N PRO A 224 -19.98 2.37 14.19
CA PRO A 224 -19.70 3.69 14.74
C PRO A 224 -20.91 4.63 14.64
N THR A 225 -21.57 4.69 13.48
CA THR A 225 -22.79 5.49 13.26
C THR A 225 -23.95 5.01 14.13
N VAL A 226 -24.16 3.69 14.21
CA VAL A 226 -25.23 3.11 15.06
C VAL A 226 -24.99 3.46 16.53
N ALA A 227 -23.75 3.36 17.00
CA ALA A 227 -23.40 3.66 18.38
C ALA A 227 -23.55 5.15 18.72
N ARG A 228 -23.22 6.05 17.79
CA ARG A 228 -23.52 7.49 17.92
C ARG A 228 -25.02 7.77 18.01
N LEU A 229 -25.84 7.09 17.21
CA LEU A 229 -27.30 7.19 17.32
C LEU A 229 -27.77 6.71 18.70
N CYS A 230 -27.27 5.57 19.18
CA CYS A 230 -27.60 5.04 20.50
C CYS A 230 -27.19 6.01 21.62
N ALA A 231 -26.00 6.61 21.55
CA ALA A 231 -25.54 7.61 22.50
C ALA A 231 -26.46 8.84 22.52
N ALA A 232 -26.82 9.37 21.35
CA ALA A 232 -27.72 10.51 21.22
C ALA A 232 -29.14 10.22 21.75
N MET A 233 -29.65 9.01 21.50
CA MET A 233 -30.94 8.56 22.05
C MET A 233 -30.87 8.42 23.57
N HIS A 234 -29.83 7.77 24.10
CA HIS A 234 -29.65 7.58 25.54
C HIS A 234 -29.50 8.89 26.32
N ALA A 235 -28.77 9.84 25.76
CA ALA A 235 -28.58 11.16 26.36
C ALA A 235 -29.90 11.95 26.48
N ARG A 236 -30.89 11.66 25.62
CA ARG A 236 -32.16 12.41 25.55
C ARG A 236 -33.35 11.69 26.15
N TYR A 237 -33.35 10.36 26.11
CA TYR A 237 -34.46 9.51 26.50
C TYR A 237 -33.94 8.44 27.46
N GLU A 238 -34.31 8.56 28.73
CA GLU A 238 -33.89 7.63 29.78
C GLU A 238 -34.32 6.18 29.49
N GLU A 239 -35.48 6.04 28.88
CA GLU A 239 -36.14 4.77 28.62
C GLU A 239 -35.47 3.98 27.49
N PHE A 240 -34.57 4.63 26.72
CA PHE A 240 -33.96 4.02 25.55
C PHE A 240 -33.12 2.78 25.86
N LEU A 241 -32.17 2.89 26.80
CA LEU A 241 -31.30 1.75 27.13
C LEU A 241 -32.06 0.58 27.77
N PRO A 242 -32.98 0.80 28.73
CA PRO A 242 -33.83 -0.27 29.24
C PRO A 242 -34.63 -1.02 28.17
N SER A 243 -35.09 -0.33 27.11
CA SER A 243 -35.79 -0.96 25.98
C SER A 243 -34.85 -1.67 25.00
N PHE A 244 -33.62 -1.17 24.83
CA PHE A 244 -32.67 -1.68 23.84
C PHE A 244 -31.80 -2.85 24.34
N LEU A 245 -31.25 -2.74 25.56
CA LEU A 245 -30.25 -3.68 26.09
C LEU A 245 -30.73 -5.13 26.20
N PRO A 246 -31.97 -5.43 26.65
CA PRO A 246 -32.46 -6.80 26.73
C PRO A 246 -32.48 -7.48 25.35
N GLY A 247 -32.91 -6.76 24.31
CA GLY A 247 -32.98 -7.27 22.94
C GLY A 247 -31.60 -7.61 22.38
N ILE A 248 -30.64 -6.68 22.46
CA ILE A 248 -29.29 -6.90 21.94
C ILE A 248 -28.56 -8.02 22.70
N MET A 249 -28.79 -8.15 24.01
CA MET A 249 -28.22 -9.24 24.82
C MET A 249 -28.84 -10.60 24.50
N ALA A 250 -30.13 -10.65 24.15
CA ALA A 250 -30.77 -11.89 23.70
C ALA A 250 -30.20 -12.37 22.36
N THR A 251 -30.06 -11.45 21.39
CA THR A 251 -29.44 -11.75 20.09
C THR A 251 -27.99 -12.18 20.24
N MET A 252 -27.20 -11.52 21.10
CA MET A 252 -25.81 -11.90 21.37
C MET A 252 -25.68 -13.31 21.96
N LYS A 253 -26.64 -13.75 22.79
CA LYS A 253 -26.61 -15.09 23.40
C LYS A 253 -27.16 -16.19 22.47
N GLY A 254 -27.56 -15.85 21.25
CA GLY A 254 -28.26 -16.77 20.35
C GLY A 254 -29.57 -17.29 20.93
N LYS A 255 -30.15 -16.61 21.94
CA LYS A 255 -31.47 -16.95 22.45
C LYS A 255 -32.50 -16.39 21.48
N ASP A 256 -33.01 -17.27 20.64
CA ASP A 256 -34.20 -17.02 19.82
C ASP A 256 -35.29 -16.42 20.72
N THR A 257 -35.71 -15.18 20.42
CA THR A 257 -36.85 -14.53 21.09
C THR A 257 -38.20 -15.11 20.64
N GLY A 258 -38.21 -16.28 20.01
CA GLY A 258 -39.42 -17.03 19.67
C GLY A 258 -40.23 -16.39 18.55
N LYS A 259 -39.83 -16.68 17.30
CA LYS A 259 -40.68 -17.13 16.18
C LYS A 259 -39.82 -17.14 14.92
N ASP A 260 -39.88 -18.27 14.22
CA ASP A 260 -39.29 -18.55 12.91
C ASP A 260 -37.77 -18.82 12.88
N LYS A 261 -37.44 -20.12 13.04
CA LYS A 261 -36.19 -20.69 12.54
C LYS A 261 -36.12 -20.42 11.03
N ALA A 262 -34.95 -19.97 10.57
CA ALA A 262 -34.58 -19.70 9.18
C ALA A 262 -34.91 -18.30 8.62
N ASP A 263 -34.79 -17.24 9.43
CA ASP A 263 -34.66 -15.90 8.84
C ASP A 263 -33.17 -15.54 8.67
N ALA A 264 -32.71 -15.50 7.42
CA ALA A 264 -31.36 -15.02 7.04
C ALA A 264 -31.13 -13.53 7.39
N SER A 265 -32.09 -12.91 8.10
CA SER A 265 -32.08 -11.55 8.62
C SER A 265 -31.50 -11.44 10.04
N ALA A 266 -31.34 -12.56 10.77
CA ALA A 266 -30.87 -12.54 12.15
C ALA A 266 -29.42 -12.05 12.26
N LYS A 267 -29.19 -11.06 13.14
CA LYS A 267 -27.86 -10.47 13.33
C LYS A 267 -26.91 -11.47 13.96
N PRO A 268 -25.69 -11.63 13.43
CA PRO A 268 -24.68 -12.48 14.04
C PRO A 268 -24.38 -12.05 15.49
N PRO A 269 -24.26 -12.99 16.45
CA PRO A 269 -23.86 -12.70 17.83
C PRO A 269 -22.61 -11.81 17.94
N ARG A 270 -21.60 -12.07 17.10
CA ARG A 270 -20.35 -11.31 17.02
C ARG A 270 -20.54 -9.83 16.67
N LEU A 271 -21.57 -9.51 15.89
CA LEU A 271 -21.89 -8.14 15.53
C LEU A 271 -22.55 -7.41 16.70
N CYS A 272 -23.41 -8.10 17.45
CA CYS A 272 -24.01 -7.59 18.68
C CYS A 272 -22.95 -7.35 19.76
N LEU A 273 -21.98 -8.25 19.91
CA LEU A 273 -20.84 -8.05 20.81
C LEU A 273 -20.01 -6.83 20.42
N ARG A 274 -19.74 -6.61 19.12
CA ARG A 274 -19.04 -5.41 18.66
C ARG A 274 -19.83 -4.14 18.95
N LEU A 275 -21.13 -4.13 18.73
CA LEU A 275 -21.96 -2.98 19.06
C LEU A 275 -21.95 -2.70 20.57
N LEU A 276 -22.08 -3.73 21.41
CA LEU A 276 -21.98 -3.58 22.87
C LEU A 276 -20.59 -3.08 23.31
N THR A 277 -19.53 -3.52 22.64
CA THR A 277 -18.17 -3.04 22.88
C THR A 277 -18.04 -1.56 22.49
N GLU A 278 -18.58 -1.14 21.34
CA GLU A 278 -18.60 0.26 20.91
C GLU A 278 -19.42 1.15 21.87
N LEU A 279 -20.55 0.65 22.39
CA LEU A 279 -21.35 1.35 23.39
C LEU A 279 -20.61 1.47 24.73
N LEU A 280 -19.85 0.44 25.13
CA LEU A 280 -18.98 0.50 26.31
C LEU A 280 -17.87 1.53 26.11
N LEU A 281 -17.19 1.50 24.96
CA LEU A 281 -16.16 2.47 24.59
C LEU A 281 -16.70 3.90 24.61
N ARG A 282 -17.96 4.14 24.27
CA ARG A 282 -18.57 5.48 24.31
C ARG A 282 -19.14 5.90 25.65
N GLY A 283 -19.08 5.04 26.66
CA GLY A 283 -19.68 5.28 27.98
C GLY A 283 -21.20 5.15 28.01
N VAL A 284 -21.82 4.65 26.94
CA VAL A 284 -23.27 4.39 26.90
C VAL A 284 -23.61 3.15 27.72
N LEU A 285 -22.80 2.11 27.60
CA LEU A 285 -22.91 0.93 28.46
C LEU A 285 -22.01 1.13 29.68
N ALA A 286 -22.59 1.46 30.83
CA ALA A 286 -21.85 1.75 32.05
C ALA A 286 -21.13 0.50 32.63
N GLU A 287 -21.75 -0.68 32.51
CA GLU A 287 -21.20 -1.90 33.08
C GLU A 287 -20.49 -2.76 32.01
N PRO A 288 -19.18 -3.04 32.16
CA PRO A 288 -18.44 -3.89 31.22
C PRO A 288 -18.78 -5.38 31.37
N LYS A 289 -19.37 -5.77 32.51
CA LYS A 289 -19.61 -7.17 32.90
C LYS A 289 -20.30 -8.03 31.83
N PRO A 290 -21.34 -7.58 31.09
CA PRO A 290 -21.96 -8.38 30.05
C PRO A 290 -21.02 -8.69 28.88
N VAL A 291 -20.21 -7.73 28.47
CA VAL A 291 -19.20 -7.89 27.40
C VAL A 291 -18.11 -8.83 27.88
N MET A 292 -17.55 -8.56 29.07
CA MET A 292 -16.50 -9.39 29.67
C MET A 292 -16.91 -10.84 29.86
N LYS A 293 -18.15 -11.08 30.33
CA LYS A 293 -18.69 -12.43 30.47
C LYS A 293 -18.79 -13.17 29.13
N ALA A 294 -19.26 -12.49 28.08
CA ALA A 294 -19.36 -13.10 26.76
C ALA A 294 -17.97 -13.48 26.20
N VAL A 295 -16.97 -12.62 26.39
CA VAL A 295 -15.58 -12.89 25.97
C VAL A 295 -14.94 -14.01 26.81
N ALA A 296 -15.19 -14.04 28.12
CA ALA A 296 -14.72 -15.12 28.99
C ALA A 296 -15.30 -16.48 28.57
N GLU A 297 -16.60 -16.54 28.30
CA GLU A 297 -17.26 -17.76 27.83
C GLU A 297 -16.72 -18.20 26.45
N ALA A 298 -16.58 -17.26 25.50
CA ALA A 298 -16.07 -17.53 24.15
C ALA A 298 -14.60 -17.98 24.15
N SER A 299 -13.76 -17.39 25.00
CA SER A 299 -12.33 -17.75 25.14
C SER A 299 -12.11 -19.07 25.89
N GLY A 300 -13.13 -19.62 26.56
CA GLY A 300 -12.97 -20.83 27.37
C GLY A 300 -12.39 -20.57 28.75
N ALA A 301 -12.35 -19.31 29.22
CA ALA A 301 -11.77 -18.93 30.51
C ALA A 301 -12.34 -19.71 31.72
N PRO A 302 -13.64 -20.06 31.80
CA PRO A 302 -14.16 -20.87 32.92
C PRO A 302 -13.56 -22.27 33.03
N ASN A 303 -12.91 -22.76 31.97
CA ASN A 303 -12.23 -24.05 31.90
C ASN A 303 -10.73 -23.83 31.66
N ASP A 304 -10.14 -22.82 32.29
CA ASP A 304 -8.70 -22.50 32.22
C ASP A 304 -8.12 -22.40 30.80
N TYR A 305 -8.95 -21.94 29.85
CA TYR A 305 -8.58 -21.83 28.43
C TYR A 305 -8.21 -23.16 27.76
N GLU A 306 -8.65 -24.30 28.30
CA GLU A 306 -8.42 -25.63 27.73
C GLU A 306 -8.96 -25.77 26.30
N ALA A 307 -10.06 -25.08 25.99
CA ALA A 307 -10.63 -25.01 24.66
C ALA A 307 -11.35 -23.68 24.42
N VAL A 308 -10.97 -22.97 23.35
CA VAL A 308 -11.70 -21.79 22.88
C VAL A 308 -13.04 -22.24 22.29
N LYS A 309 -14.14 -21.68 22.80
CA LYS A 309 -15.51 -22.08 22.44
C LYS A 309 -16.04 -21.35 21.20
N ASP A 310 -15.65 -20.10 21.01
CA ASP A 310 -16.02 -19.31 19.84
C ASP A 310 -14.89 -18.35 19.45
N VAL A 311 -14.06 -18.79 18.50
CA VAL A 311 -12.90 -18.05 17.99
C VAL A 311 -13.33 -16.73 17.34
N ASN A 312 -14.44 -16.75 16.59
CA ASN A 312 -14.93 -15.59 15.87
C ASN A 312 -15.38 -14.49 16.82
N MET A 313 -16.01 -14.83 17.95
CA MET A 313 -16.37 -13.88 19.00
C MET A 313 -15.14 -13.24 19.64
N VAL A 314 -14.11 -14.02 19.99
CA VAL A 314 -12.89 -13.48 20.63
C VAL A 314 -12.12 -12.56 19.68
N VAL A 315 -11.89 -12.98 18.43
CA VAL A 315 -11.23 -12.13 17.41
C VAL A 315 -12.05 -10.88 17.12
N SER A 316 -13.38 -11.03 17.04
CA SER A 316 -14.29 -9.91 16.79
C SER A 316 -14.23 -8.87 17.90
N PHE A 317 -14.20 -9.31 19.17
CA PHE A 317 -14.02 -8.47 20.34
C PHE A 317 -12.65 -7.80 20.35
N ALA A 318 -11.56 -8.54 20.19
CA ALA A 318 -10.21 -7.99 20.27
C ALA A 318 -10.00 -6.82 19.30
N LYS A 319 -10.48 -6.97 18.05
CA LYS A 319 -10.46 -5.91 17.03
C LYS A 319 -11.32 -4.69 17.37
N ALA A 320 -12.42 -4.86 18.09
CA ALA A 320 -13.30 -3.76 18.48
C ALA A 320 -12.82 -3.08 19.77
N ALA A 321 -12.30 -3.85 20.71
CA ALA A 321 -11.82 -3.44 22.02
C ALA A 321 -10.60 -2.51 21.91
N GLY A 322 -9.69 -2.80 20.98
CA GLY A 322 -8.50 -1.99 20.70
C GLY A 322 -7.65 -1.73 21.95
N HIS A 323 -6.82 -0.68 21.88
CA HIS A 323 -5.98 -0.28 23.02
C HIS A 323 -6.80 0.23 24.22
N GLU A 324 -7.99 0.76 23.98
CA GLU A 324 -8.84 1.35 25.03
C GLU A 324 -9.34 0.31 26.06
N LEU A 325 -9.55 -0.94 25.64
CA LEU A 325 -10.02 -2.05 26.50
C LEU A 325 -9.01 -3.20 26.64
N LEU A 326 -8.05 -3.38 25.72
CA LEU A 326 -6.98 -4.37 25.89
C LEU A 326 -5.74 -3.77 26.55
N GLY A 327 -5.57 -2.45 26.50
CA GLY A 327 -4.39 -1.74 26.99
C GLY A 327 -3.11 -2.10 26.24
N VAL A 328 -3.23 -2.68 25.05
CA VAL A 328 -2.13 -3.03 24.15
C VAL A 328 -2.38 -2.36 22.81
N THR A 329 -1.35 -1.76 22.25
CA THR A 329 -1.40 -1.17 20.90
C THR A 329 -1.26 -2.29 19.88
N PRO A 330 -2.20 -2.45 18.92
CA PRO A 330 -2.07 -3.45 17.86
C PRO A 330 -0.76 -3.32 17.09
N ARG A 331 -0.24 -4.44 16.57
CA ARG A 331 1.04 -4.45 15.84
C ARG A 331 1.07 -3.49 14.66
N SER A 332 0.01 -3.50 13.85
CA SER A 332 -0.15 -2.62 12.68
C SER A 332 0.03 -1.14 13.04
N VAL A 333 -0.63 -0.69 14.12
CA VAL A 333 -0.52 0.67 14.62
C VAL A 333 0.91 1.00 15.07
N ARG A 334 1.59 0.07 15.75
CA ARG A 334 2.99 0.31 16.15
C ARG A 334 3.91 0.33 14.94
N GLU A 335 3.75 -0.57 13.98
CA GLU A 335 4.55 -0.61 12.75
C GLU A 335 4.37 0.68 11.93
N ASP A 336 3.15 1.20 11.82
CA ASP A 336 2.86 2.50 11.21
C ASP A 336 3.61 3.63 11.93
N ARG A 337 3.60 3.63 13.27
CA ARG A 337 4.35 4.61 14.07
C ARG A 337 5.85 4.50 13.86
N GLU A 338 6.41 3.29 13.95
CA GLU A 338 7.84 3.02 13.75
C GLU A 338 8.29 3.43 12.34
N LEU A 339 7.45 3.22 11.32
CA LEU A 339 7.71 3.67 9.95
C LEU A 339 7.85 5.20 9.91
N LEU A 340 6.86 5.93 10.43
CA LEU A 340 6.88 7.39 10.44
C LEU A 340 8.03 7.96 11.27
N GLU A 341 8.35 7.35 12.41
CA GLU A 341 9.48 7.75 13.26
C GLU A 341 10.81 7.58 12.51
N ARG A 342 11.02 6.44 11.83
CA ARG A 342 12.22 6.20 11.02
C ARG A 342 12.35 7.19 9.86
N ASP A 343 11.26 7.47 9.15
CA ASP A 343 11.28 8.41 8.02
C ASP A 343 11.59 9.85 8.47
N LEU A 344 11.11 10.25 9.66
CA LEU A 344 11.45 11.54 10.25
C LEU A 344 12.91 11.63 10.69
N GLU A 345 13.46 10.56 11.27
CA GLU A 345 14.88 10.48 11.63
C GLU A 345 15.78 10.54 10.39
N GLU A 346 15.42 9.81 9.32
CA GLU A 346 16.18 9.82 8.07
C GLU A 346 16.15 11.22 7.43
N ALA A 347 14.99 11.86 7.36
CA ALA A 347 14.88 13.23 6.83
C ALA A 347 15.68 14.25 7.66
N ALA A 348 15.77 14.06 8.99
CA ALA A 348 16.60 14.90 9.84
C ALA A 348 18.10 14.70 9.53
N ARG A 349 18.56 13.46 9.37
CA ARG A 349 19.94 13.15 8.97
C ARG A 349 20.29 13.72 7.60
N GLU A 350 19.40 13.60 6.61
CA GLU A 350 19.57 14.18 5.28
C GLU A 350 19.71 15.71 5.35
N SER A 351 18.89 16.37 6.17
CA SER A 351 18.95 17.82 6.40
C SER A 351 20.28 18.24 7.05
N GLU A 352 20.81 17.47 8.00
CA GLU A 352 22.11 17.72 8.62
C GLU A 352 23.26 17.57 7.62
N ILE A 353 23.27 16.49 6.83
CA ILE A 353 24.28 16.25 5.80
C ILE A 353 24.25 17.37 4.74
N ALA A 354 23.06 17.79 4.30
CA ALA A 354 22.93 18.89 3.36
C ALA A 354 23.47 20.21 3.92
N ALA A 355 23.22 20.49 5.20
CA ALA A 355 23.75 21.67 5.88
C ALA A 355 25.28 21.62 6.02
N GLU A 356 25.87 20.44 6.26
CA GLU A 356 27.31 20.25 6.33
C GLU A 356 27.98 20.42 4.96
N LYS A 357 27.40 19.86 3.89
CA LYS A 357 27.86 20.06 2.51
C LYS A 357 27.85 21.54 2.12
N GLU A 358 26.79 22.28 2.46
CA GLU A 358 26.70 23.73 2.20
C GLU A 358 27.75 24.53 2.98
N ARG A 359 28.04 24.16 4.24
CA ARG A 359 29.12 24.78 5.02
C ARG A 359 30.49 24.51 4.40
N ALA A 360 30.78 23.25 4.06
CA ALA A 360 32.05 22.87 3.44
C ALA A 360 32.26 23.56 2.08
N LYS A 361 31.19 23.71 1.30
CA LYS A 361 31.22 24.47 0.04
C LYS A 361 31.54 25.95 0.28
N LYS A 362 30.87 26.58 1.25
CA LYS A 362 31.13 27.97 1.61
C LYS A 362 32.57 28.20 2.06
N ASP A 363 33.11 27.29 2.89
CA ASP A 363 34.50 27.36 3.36
C ASP A 363 35.50 27.18 2.20
N SER A 364 35.19 26.32 1.22
CA SER A 364 35.98 26.16 -0.01
C SER A 364 35.93 27.40 -0.91
N ASP A 365 34.75 28.01 -1.08
CA ASP A 365 34.58 29.22 -1.89
C ASP A 365 35.32 30.42 -1.26
N GLU A 366 35.33 30.52 0.08
CA GLU A 366 36.06 31.55 0.83
C GLU A 366 37.59 31.33 0.79
N ALA A 367 38.05 30.07 0.83
CA ALA A 367 39.46 29.71 0.63
C ALA A 367 39.95 29.95 -0.82
N ALA A 368 39.07 29.85 -1.81
CA ALA A 368 39.39 30.17 -3.20
C ALA A 368 39.44 31.68 -3.45
N ALA A 369 38.58 32.46 -2.79
CA ALA A 369 38.57 33.92 -2.86
C ALA A 369 39.83 34.55 -2.22
N THR A 370 40.26 34.03 -1.07
CA THR A 370 41.49 34.50 -0.40
C THR A 370 42.76 34.19 -1.23
N LYS A 371 42.80 33.07 -1.95
CA LYS A 371 43.91 32.76 -2.88
C LYS A 371 43.94 33.63 -4.14
N SER A 372 42.81 34.18 -4.60
CA SER A 372 42.79 35.10 -5.76
C SER A 372 43.18 36.54 -5.36
N GLU A 373 42.90 36.95 -4.13
CA GLU A 373 43.41 38.20 -3.56
C GLU A 373 44.93 38.16 -3.32
N GLU A 374 45.49 37.04 -2.83
CA GLU A 374 46.94 36.91 -2.61
C GLU A 374 47.74 36.89 -3.94
N ALA A 375 47.14 36.40 -5.03
CA ALA A 375 47.73 36.41 -6.37
C ALA A 375 47.65 37.78 -7.06
N THR A 376 46.73 38.66 -6.65
CA THR A 376 46.63 40.03 -7.17
C THR A 376 47.50 41.03 -6.40
N GLU A 377 47.88 40.74 -5.15
CA GLU A 377 48.89 41.52 -4.41
C GLU A 377 50.34 41.19 -4.79
N THR A 378 50.62 40.03 -5.41
CA THR A 378 51.98 39.71 -5.87
C THR A 378 52.38 40.33 -7.22
N GLU A 379 51.45 40.89 -8.00
CA GLU A 379 51.77 41.61 -9.27
C GLU A 379 51.94 43.13 -9.12
N VAL A 380 51.77 43.70 -7.92
CA VAL A 380 51.95 45.15 -7.70
C VAL A 380 53.25 45.47 -6.92
N ALA A 381 54.04 44.46 -6.54
CA ALA A 381 55.29 44.61 -5.79
C ALA A 381 56.53 44.12 -6.57
N ALA A 382 56.67 44.48 -7.84
CA ALA A 382 57.93 44.33 -8.57
C ALA A 382 58.15 45.49 -9.56
N GLY A 383 58.37 46.69 -9.01
CA GLY A 383 58.78 47.86 -9.77
C GLY A 383 59.92 48.59 -9.08
N SER A 384 61.16 48.10 -9.26
CA SER A 384 62.41 48.88 -9.45
C SER A 384 63.67 48.09 -9.04
N GLU A 385 64.45 47.59 -10.00
CA GLU A 385 65.90 47.88 -10.19
C GLU A 385 66.55 46.92 -11.20
N SER A 386 67.50 47.46 -11.95
CA SER A 386 68.11 46.96 -13.19
C SER A 386 69.26 45.97 -13.01
N MET A 387 69.41 44.98 -13.91
CA MET A 387 70.69 44.67 -14.60
C MET A 387 70.52 43.63 -15.73
N GLN A 388 71.27 43.84 -16.82
CA GLN A 388 71.26 43.14 -18.10
C GLN A 388 71.80 41.69 -18.02
N VAL A 389 71.21 40.77 -18.80
CA VAL A 389 71.95 39.77 -19.62
C VAL A 389 71.10 39.32 -20.82
N ASP A 390 71.71 39.25 -22.00
CA ASP A 390 71.19 38.79 -23.29
C ASP A 390 70.74 37.31 -23.34
N GLY A 391 69.70 37.00 -24.13
CA GLY A 391 69.47 35.63 -24.66
C GLY A 391 68.05 35.27 -25.15
N VAL A 392 67.82 35.43 -26.47
CA VAL A 392 66.95 34.65 -27.42
C VAL A 392 65.49 34.27 -27.04
N PRO A 393 64.48 34.55 -27.89
CA PRO A 393 63.07 34.25 -27.58
C PRO A 393 62.70 32.79 -27.90
N GLY A 394 62.23 32.06 -26.88
CA GLY A 394 61.55 30.78 -27.01
C GLY A 394 60.04 30.96 -26.91
N GLU A 395 59.35 30.72 -28.02
CA GLU A 395 57.89 30.72 -28.15
C GLU A 395 57.33 29.51 -27.38
N VAL A 396 56.75 29.73 -26.20
CA VAL A 396 56.06 28.69 -25.42
C VAL A 396 54.56 28.83 -25.63
N LEU A 397 54.02 27.93 -26.45
CA LEU A 397 52.60 27.68 -26.66
C LEU A 397 51.91 27.36 -25.31
N PRO A 398 50.70 27.86 -25.04
CA PRO A 398 49.91 27.37 -23.91
C PRO A 398 49.47 25.92 -24.19
N ALA A 399 49.82 25.02 -23.27
CA ALA A 399 49.35 23.65 -23.25
C ALA A 399 47.82 23.61 -23.14
N PRO A 400 47.14 22.66 -23.81
CA PRO A 400 45.69 22.58 -23.80
C PRO A 400 45.21 22.23 -22.40
N ALA A 401 44.17 22.93 -21.95
CA ALA A 401 43.39 22.56 -20.78
C ALA A 401 42.93 21.10 -20.95
N GLU A 402 43.54 20.18 -20.20
CA GLU A 402 42.95 18.88 -19.95
C GLU A 402 41.64 19.15 -19.20
N SER A 403 40.55 19.07 -19.96
CA SER A 403 39.21 18.88 -19.43
C SER A 403 39.25 17.65 -18.55
N ARG A 404 39.42 17.88 -17.26
CA ARG A 404 39.11 16.95 -16.19
C ARG A 404 37.62 16.65 -16.35
N GLU A 405 37.31 15.64 -17.17
CA GLU A 405 36.04 14.92 -17.11
C GLU A 405 35.98 14.40 -15.68
N GLY A 406 35.33 15.17 -14.81
CA GLY A 406 35.02 14.73 -13.48
C GLY A 406 34.12 13.51 -13.65
N ASP A 407 34.56 12.38 -13.13
CA ASP A 407 33.64 11.40 -12.59
C ASP A 407 32.68 12.20 -11.70
N GLU A 408 31.47 12.46 -12.21
CA GLU A 408 30.38 12.98 -11.40
C GLU A 408 30.18 11.94 -10.29
N GLU A 409 30.68 12.24 -9.08
CA GLU A 409 30.51 11.38 -7.92
C GLU A 409 29.04 10.98 -7.84
N GLU A 410 28.80 9.68 -7.94
CA GLU A 410 27.50 9.05 -8.00
C GLU A 410 26.76 9.31 -6.68
N ASP A 411 25.90 10.32 -6.64
CA ASP A 411 25.07 10.60 -5.47
C ASP A 411 23.90 9.61 -5.40
N ASP A 412 24.19 8.42 -4.88
CA ASP A 412 23.24 7.33 -4.65
C ASP A 412 22.32 7.58 -3.43
N SER A 413 22.32 8.81 -2.88
CA SER A 413 21.47 9.19 -1.76
C SER A 413 19.99 9.03 -2.13
N PRO A 414 19.11 8.62 -1.20
CA PRO A 414 17.66 8.64 -1.44
C PRO A 414 17.16 10.03 -1.81
N LEU A 415 16.07 10.12 -2.58
CA LEU A 415 15.39 11.40 -2.76
C LEU A 415 14.66 11.76 -1.45
N PRO A 416 14.70 13.04 -1.03
CA PRO A 416 14.06 13.46 0.20
C PRO A 416 12.53 13.42 0.07
N VAL A 417 11.87 13.03 1.17
CA VAL A 417 10.41 13.05 1.28
C VAL A 417 9.88 14.48 1.33
N SER A 418 8.69 14.72 0.79
CA SER A 418 8.02 16.02 0.85
C SER A 418 7.93 16.59 2.28
N PRO A 419 8.32 17.87 2.51
CA PRO A 419 8.22 18.52 3.83
C PRO A 419 6.81 18.54 4.42
N ASP A 420 5.78 18.68 3.57
CA ASP A 420 4.38 18.68 4.00
C ASP A 420 3.98 17.31 4.57
N LEU A 421 4.47 16.25 3.93
CA LEU A 421 4.21 14.88 4.38
C LEU A 421 4.92 14.61 5.71
N LEU A 422 6.18 15.04 5.87
CA LEU A 422 6.89 14.94 7.15
C LEU A 422 6.20 15.74 8.27
N ALA A 423 5.64 16.92 7.97
CA ALA A 423 4.85 17.68 8.93
C ALA A 423 3.55 16.96 9.33
N ALA A 424 2.85 16.36 8.36
CA ALA A 424 1.67 15.54 8.62
C ALA A 424 2.03 14.30 9.47
N SER A 425 3.14 13.62 9.19
CA SER A 425 3.63 12.48 9.97
C SER A 425 3.91 12.85 11.42
N ARG A 426 4.56 13.99 11.69
CA ARG A 426 4.78 14.50 13.06
C ARG A 426 3.45 14.72 13.80
N SER A 427 2.49 15.38 13.14
CA SER A 427 1.17 15.63 13.72
C SER A 427 0.42 14.34 14.01
N ALA A 428 0.46 13.36 13.09
CA ALA A 428 -0.16 12.05 13.27
C ALA A 428 0.47 11.26 14.42
N LEU A 429 1.79 11.29 14.57
CA LEU A 429 2.51 10.65 15.67
C LEU A 429 2.15 11.25 17.03
N GLU A 430 2.08 12.59 17.11
CA GLU A 430 1.72 13.32 18.34
C GLU A 430 0.28 13.00 18.75
N ARG A 431 -0.68 13.17 17.83
CA ARG A 431 -2.10 12.89 18.11
C ARG A 431 -2.35 11.42 18.46
N SER A 432 -1.73 10.49 17.74
CA SER A 432 -1.87 9.06 18.05
C SER A 432 -1.21 8.69 19.38
N ALA A 433 -0.11 9.34 19.77
CA ALA A 433 0.50 9.12 21.09
C ALA A 433 -0.45 9.50 22.22
N SER A 434 -1.05 10.70 22.16
CA SER A 434 -2.06 11.13 23.13
C SER A 434 -3.29 10.24 23.13
N ALA A 435 -3.77 9.82 21.95
CA ALA A 435 -4.90 8.90 21.84
C ALA A 435 -4.62 7.53 22.47
N LEU A 436 -3.39 7.01 22.34
CA LEU A 436 -2.99 5.72 22.90
C LEU A 436 -2.89 5.70 24.43
N GLU A 437 -2.86 6.85 25.09
CA GLU A 437 -2.93 6.96 26.56
C GLU A 437 -4.35 6.78 27.10
N ILE A 438 -5.36 7.01 26.25
CA ILE A 438 -6.76 6.97 26.64
C ILE A 438 -7.21 5.53 26.93
N ARG A 439 -7.94 5.35 28.04
CA ARG A 439 -8.59 4.07 28.41
C ARG A 439 -10.09 4.28 28.55
N ALA A 440 -10.85 3.22 28.24
CA ALA A 440 -12.31 3.23 28.35
C ALA A 440 -12.84 2.46 29.58
N ALA A 441 -11.97 1.75 30.30
CA ALA A 441 -12.33 0.97 31.48
C ALA A 441 -11.23 0.96 32.52
N SER A 442 -11.55 0.47 33.72
CA SER A 442 -10.60 0.36 34.83
C SER A 442 -9.46 -0.63 34.51
N PRO A 443 -8.29 -0.51 35.19
CA PRO A 443 -7.18 -1.42 35.00
C PRO A 443 -7.54 -2.90 35.18
N GLU A 444 -8.46 -3.23 36.09
CA GLU A 444 -8.91 -4.60 36.33
C GLU A 444 -9.68 -5.16 35.12
N VAL A 445 -10.55 -4.35 34.52
CA VAL A 445 -11.31 -4.73 33.33
C VAL A 445 -10.37 -4.91 32.14
N VAL A 446 -9.43 -3.98 31.97
CA VAL A 446 -8.41 -4.05 30.91
C VAL A 446 -7.54 -5.31 31.04
N SER A 447 -7.08 -5.60 32.27
CA SER A 447 -6.31 -6.80 32.58
C SER A 447 -7.10 -8.08 32.30
N SER A 448 -8.37 -8.13 32.70
CA SER A 448 -9.25 -9.27 32.44
C SER A 448 -9.51 -9.47 30.94
N ALA A 449 -9.76 -8.39 30.19
CA ALA A 449 -9.99 -8.46 28.74
C ALA A 449 -8.76 -8.98 28.00
N ARG A 450 -7.58 -8.46 28.38
CA ARG A 450 -6.30 -8.95 27.86
C ARG A 450 -6.07 -10.40 28.21
N SER A 451 -6.30 -10.82 29.46
CA SER A 451 -6.13 -12.21 29.90
C SER A 451 -6.99 -13.18 29.09
N HIS A 452 -8.25 -12.84 28.83
CA HIS A 452 -9.13 -13.69 28.02
C HIS A 452 -8.66 -13.82 26.56
N CYS A 453 -8.22 -12.71 25.96
CA CYS A 453 -7.69 -12.74 24.59
C CYS A 453 -6.35 -13.49 24.51
N ALA A 454 -5.46 -13.31 25.49
CA ALA A 454 -4.16 -13.97 25.55
C ALA A 454 -4.27 -15.48 25.81
N GLY A 455 -5.19 -15.90 26.69
CA GLY A 455 -5.51 -17.31 26.90
C GLY A 455 -6.02 -17.97 25.62
N ALA A 456 -6.97 -17.33 24.94
CA ALA A 456 -7.47 -17.81 23.65
C ALA A 456 -6.36 -17.85 22.57
N ARG A 457 -5.51 -16.83 22.48
CA ARG A 457 -4.37 -16.79 21.56
C ARG A 457 -3.42 -17.97 21.80
N THR A 458 -3.09 -18.24 23.06
CA THR A 458 -2.19 -19.33 23.47
C THR A 458 -2.74 -20.68 23.05
N PHE A 459 -4.03 -20.92 23.30
CA PHE A 459 -4.72 -22.12 22.82
C PHE A 459 -4.64 -22.21 21.28
N LEU A 460 -5.04 -21.16 20.56
CA LEU A 460 -5.04 -21.17 19.09
C LEU A 460 -3.67 -21.41 18.48
N CYS A 461 -2.61 -20.79 19.02
CA CYS A 461 -1.24 -21.00 18.56
C CYS A 461 -0.79 -22.44 18.78
N THR A 462 -1.11 -23.01 19.94
CA THR A 462 -0.81 -24.42 20.27
C THR A 462 -1.59 -25.38 19.36
N SER A 463 -2.90 -25.12 19.16
CA SER A 463 -3.75 -25.89 18.25
C SER A 463 -3.28 -25.78 16.80
N LEU A 464 -2.80 -24.61 16.37
CA LEU A 464 -2.26 -24.40 15.04
C LEU A 464 -1.01 -25.25 14.80
N VAL A 465 -0.02 -25.19 15.69
CA VAL A 465 1.23 -25.96 15.57
C VAL A 465 0.94 -27.46 15.56
N THR A 466 0.11 -27.93 16.50
CA THR A 466 -0.23 -29.36 16.61
C THR A 466 -1.05 -29.86 15.41
N THR A 467 -1.99 -29.07 14.90
CA THR A 467 -2.83 -29.44 13.75
C THR A 467 -2.02 -29.38 12.45
N HIS A 468 -1.14 -28.40 12.29
CA HIS A 468 -0.20 -28.32 11.17
C HIS A 468 0.70 -29.57 11.13
N ALA A 469 1.27 -29.99 12.25
CA ALA A 469 2.07 -31.21 12.31
C ALA A 469 1.28 -32.48 11.90
N LYS A 470 -0.01 -32.56 12.27
CA LYS A 470 -0.91 -33.65 11.83
C LYS A 470 -1.22 -33.57 10.34
N LEU A 471 -1.44 -32.37 9.79
CA LEU A 471 -1.66 -32.14 8.37
C LEU A 471 -0.45 -32.59 7.55
N ARG A 472 0.78 -32.20 7.93
CA ARG A 472 2.00 -32.63 7.21
C ARG A 472 2.14 -34.16 7.18
N LYS A 473 1.82 -34.85 8.28
CA LYS A 473 1.79 -36.32 8.33
C LYS A 473 0.68 -36.91 7.44
N LEU A 474 -0.44 -36.22 7.27
CA LEU A 474 -1.51 -36.63 6.37
C LEU A 474 -1.10 -36.43 4.90
N GLU A 475 -0.53 -35.27 4.56
CA GLU A 475 0.01 -34.95 3.23
C GLU A 475 1.03 -36.00 2.76
N LYS A 476 2.06 -36.27 3.59
CA LYS A 476 3.08 -37.30 3.29
C LYS A 476 2.47 -38.68 3.02
N ARG A 477 1.43 -39.07 3.77
CA ARG A 477 0.72 -40.35 3.56
C ARG A 477 -0.07 -40.33 2.26
N CYS A 478 -0.82 -39.26 1.99
CA CYS A 478 -1.57 -39.12 0.75
C CYS A 478 -0.66 -39.12 -0.49
N ASP A 479 0.50 -38.48 -0.43
CA ASP A 479 1.45 -38.48 -1.54
C ASP A 479 2.08 -39.86 -1.75
N ALA A 480 2.40 -40.59 -0.68
CA ALA A 480 2.84 -41.97 -0.78
C ALA A 480 1.76 -42.88 -1.40
N ASP A 481 0.49 -42.69 -1.03
CA ASP A 481 -0.62 -43.44 -1.62
C ASP A 481 -0.81 -43.12 -3.11
N ARG A 482 -0.67 -41.85 -3.52
CA ARG A 482 -0.70 -41.45 -4.95
C ARG A 482 0.41 -42.12 -5.74
N LEU A 483 1.61 -42.20 -5.19
CA LEU A 483 2.74 -42.87 -5.83
C LEU A 483 2.50 -44.38 -5.98
N LEU A 484 1.89 -45.02 -4.98
CA LEU A 484 1.64 -46.47 -4.99
C LEU A 484 0.42 -46.88 -5.82
N GLN A 485 -0.67 -46.12 -5.77
CA GLN A 485 -1.98 -46.48 -6.33
C GLN A 485 -2.35 -45.67 -7.58
N GLY A 486 -1.54 -44.67 -7.95
CA GLY A 486 -1.77 -43.77 -9.09
C GLY A 486 -2.81 -42.69 -8.85
N GLN A 487 -3.77 -42.91 -7.94
CA GLN A 487 -4.80 -41.94 -7.54
C GLN A 487 -5.18 -42.11 -6.07
N LEU A 488 -5.68 -41.05 -5.45
CA LEU A 488 -6.22 -41.08 -4.10
C LEU A 488 -7.73 -41.36 -4.17
N SER A 489 -8.32 -41.92 -3.09
CA SER A 489 -9.79 -42.03 -3.03
C SER A 489 -10.43 -40.67 -2.74
N GLU A 490 -11.64 -40.44 -3.28
CA GLU A 490 -12.38 -39.18 -3.08
C GLU A 490 -12.52 -38.80 -1.59
N GLY A 491 -12.74 -39.79 -0.72
CA GLY A 491 -12.83 -39.57 0.73
C GLY A 491 -11.52 -39.09 1.36
N ARG A 492 -10.36 -39.59 0.88
CA ARG A 492 -9.06 -39.10 1.35
C ARG A 492 -8.74 -37.72 0.79
N GLU A 493 -9.11 -37.43 -0.45
CA GLU A 493 -8.91 -36.10 -1.05
C GLU A 493 -9.73 -35.05 -0.31
N LYS A 494 -11.00 -35.36 -0.03
CA LYS A 494 -11.87 -34.51 0.78
C LYS A 494 -11.30 -34.31 2.19
N GLY A 495 -10.88 -35.39 2.85
CA GLY A 495 -10.30 -35.31 4.21
C GLY A 495 -9.02 -34.48 4.28
N LEU A 496 -8.16 -34.55 3.25
CA LEU A 496 -6.98 -33.71 3.15
C LEU A 496 -7.37 -32.23 2.94
N ALA A 497 -8.28 -31.95 2.02
CA ALA A 497 -8.75 -30.59 1.76
C ALA A 497 -9.43 -29.95 2.98
N ASP A 498 -10.21 -30.71 3.74
CA ASP A 498 -10.85 -30.24 4.96
C ASP A 498 -9.82 -29.96 6.06
N ALA A 499 -8.79 -30.81 6.21
CA ALA A 499 -7.69 -30.57 7.15
C ALA A 499 -6.87 -29.30 6.79
N GLN A 500 -6.63 -29.07 5.49
CA GLN A 500 -5.97 -27.85 5.01
C GLN A 500 -6.77 -26.59 5.37
N LYS A 501 -8.09 -26.60 5.11
CA LYS A 501 -8.98 -25.49 5.48
C LYS A 501 -8.96 -25.20 6.99
N VAL A 502 -8.96 -26.22 7.83
CA VAL A 502 -8.88 -26.05 9.30
C VAL A 502 -7.58 -25.36 9.70
N VAL A 503 -6.43 -25.78 9.15
CA VAL A 503 -5.14 -25.16 9.45
C VAL A 503 -5.08 -23.71 8.97
N GLU A 504 -5.57 -23.41 7.76
CA GLU A 504 -5.63 -22.03 7.25
C GLU A 504 -6.49 -21.13 8.14
N ALA A 505 -7.65 -21.63 8.57
CA ALA A 505 -8.57 -20.86 9.37
C ALA A 505 -8.09 -20.65 10.82
N LEU A 506 -7.40 -21.65 11.40
CA LEU A 506 -6.65 -21.51 12.65
C LEU A 506 -5.52 -20.49 12.51
N LYS A 507 -4.74 -20.56 11.42
CA LYS A 507 -3.62 -19.65 11.14
C LYS A 507 -4.11 -18.21 11.11
N LYS A 508 -5.14 -17.92 10.31
CA LYS A 508 -5.76 -16.59 10.20
C LYS A 508 -6.28 -16.06 11.54
N SER A 509 -6.86 -16.93 12.36
CA SER A 509 -7.41 -16.55 13.66
C SER A 509 -6.31 -16.29 14.70
N ALA A 510 -5.29 -17.14 14.74
CA ALA A 510 -4.11 -16.96 15.57
C ALA A 510 -3.37 -15.67 15.21
N GLU A 511 -3.10 -15.44 13.92
CA GLU A 511 -2.49 -14.22 13.40
C GLU A 511 -3.32 -12.97 13.75
N SER A 512 -4.65 -13.03 13.60
CA SER A 512 -5.53 -11.91 13.94
C SER A 512 -5.47 -11.55 15.43
N LEU A 513 -5.49 -12.53 16.35
CA LEU A 513 -5.36 -12.23 17.79
C LEU A 513 -3.95 -11.77 18.14
N SER A 514 -2.93 -12.37 17.52
CA SER A 514 -1.53 -11.96 17.66
C SER A 514 -1.28 -10.52 17.19
N GLU A 515 -1.96 -10.08 16.13
CA GLU A 515 -1.92 -8.70 15.65
C GLU A 515 -2.55 -7.73 16.66
N CYS A 516 -3.75 -8.05 17.17
CA CYS A 516 -4.43 -7.23 18.18
C CYS A 516 -3.68 -7.13 19.52
N LEU A 517 -2.99 -8.21 19.92
CA LEU A 517 -2.25 -8.31 21.19
C LEU A 517 -0.77 -7.97 21.07
N ASP A 518 -0.32 -7.60 19.87
CA ASP A 518 1.09 -7.35 19.61
C ASP A 518 2.05 -8.49 20.00
N GLU A 519 1.70 -9.72 19.63
CA GLU A 519 2.50 -10.90 19.95
C GLU A 519 2.75 -11.71 18.69
N VAL A 520 4.00 -12.09 18.41
CA VAL A 520 4.34 -12.82 17.17
C VAL A 520 3.59 -14.16 17.13
N ALA A 521 2.97 -14.47 15.99
CA ALA A 521 2.33 -15.76 15.74
C ALA A 521 3.42 -16.81 15.46
N PRO A 522 3.22 -18.10 15.81
CA PRO A 522 4.24 -19.11 15.59
C PRO A 522 4.51 -19.30 14.10
N THR A 523 5.79 -19.23 13.70
CA THR A 523 6.22 -19.56 12.35
C THR A 523 6.11 -21.07 12.15
N LEU A 524 5.26 -21.49 11.20
CA LEU A 524 5.13 -22.88 10.82
C LEU A 524 6.31 -23.25 9.93
N ARG A 525 7.25 -24.04 10.45
CA ARG A 525 8.39 -24.55 9.68
C ARG A 525 7.90 -25.47 8.56
N GLU A 526 8.46 -25.28 7.37
CA GLU A 526 8.22 -26.13 6.21
C GLU A 526 9.00 -27.45 6.27
N GLU A 527 9.97 -27.57 7.19
CA GLU A 527 11.02 -28.61 7.25
C GLU A 527 10.71 -29.93 6.54
N ASP A 528 11.32 -30.04 5.34
CA ASP A 528 11.75 -31.28 4.71
C ASP A 528 12.99 -31.80 5.45
N GLU A 529 12.89 -32.19 6.73
CA GLU A 529 13.97 -32.89 7.42
C GLU A 529 13.41 -34.03 8.26
N ASP A 530 13.77 -35.25 7.87
CA ASP A 530 13.64 -36.46 8.68
C ASP A 530 14.44 -36.28 9.97
N GLU A 531 13.78 -36.03 11.11
CA GLU A 531 14.27 -36.51 12.39
C GLU A 531 13.12 -37.05 13.25
N GLY A 532 13.28 -38.32 13.64
CA GLY A 532 12.44 -38.97 14.62
C GLY A 532 12.73 -38.49 16.04
N ALA A 533 11.82 -38.92 16.92
CA ALA A 533 11.83 -38.83 18.38
C ALA A 533 11.18 -37.57 19.01
N GLY A 534 10.07 -37.84 19.69
CA GLY A 534 9.33 -36.89 20.51
C GLY A 534 7.98 -37.47 20.95
N ALA A 535 8.03 -38.62 21.61
CA ALA A 535 6.86 -39.22 22.26
C ALA A 535 6.43 -38.39 23.48
N GLY A 536 5.12 -38.23 23.67
CA GLY A 536 4.52 -37.96 24.98
C GLY A 536 3.69 -36.68 25.10
N ALA A 537 2.41 -36.79 24.76
CA ALA A 537 1.29 -36.36 25.62
C ALA A 537 -0.02 -36.72 24.91
N GLY A 538 -0.75 -37.68 25.50
CA GLY A 538 -2.08 -38.05 25.07
C GLY A 538 -3.04 -36.85 25.17
N GLY A 539 -3.85 -36.70 24.13
CA GLY A 539 -4.84 -35.66 23.96
C GLY A 539 -5.66 -36.00 22.72
N ASP A 540 -6.26 -37.18 22.73
CA ASP A 540 -7.20 -37.62 21.71
C ASP A 540 -8.42 -36.68 21.73
N GLY A 541 -8.74 -36.07 20.59
CA GLY A 541 -10.08 -35.52 20.32
C GLY A 541 -10.21 -34.00 20.12
N VAL A 542 -9.48 -33.13 20.83
CA VAL A 542 -9.95 -31.73 20.96
C VAL A 542 -9.66 -30.81 19.76
N GLY A 543 -8.69 -31.15 18.90
CA GLY A 543 -8.22 -30.23 17.85
C GLY A 543 -9.06 -30.18 16.56
N LEU A 544 -9.87 -31.22 16.28
CA LEU A 544 -10.59 -31.34 14.99
C LEU A 544 -12.09 -31.06 15.10
N GLU A 545 -12.66 -31.17 16.30
CA GLU A 545 -14.13 -31.14 16.50
C GLU A 545 -14.73 -29.72 16.54
N LEU A 546 -13.89 -28.69 16.65
CA LEU A 546 -14.35 -27.29 16.68
C LEU A 546 -14.69 -26.70 15.30
N TRP A 547 -14.22 -27.32 14.21
CA TRP A 547 -14.38 -26.78 12.85
C TRP A 547 -15.33 -27.57 11.95
N THR A 548 -15.77 -28.76 12.35
CA THR A 548 -16.70 -29.58 11.57
C THR A 548 -18.17 -29.17 11.71
N LYS A 549 -18.49 -28.15 12.52
CA LYS A 549 -19.89 -27.81 12.86
C LYS A 549 -20.50 -26.56 12.23
N GLU A 550 -19.81 -25.87 11.32
CA GLU A 550 -20.47 -24.84 10.48
C GLU A 550 -20.05 -24.99 9.02
N GLY A 551 -20.97 -25.45 8.18
CA GLY A 551 -20.84 -25.40 6.71
C GLY A 551 -21.09 -26.70 5.96
N GLY A 552 -21.99 -27.56 6.43
CA GLY A 552 -22.52 -28.69 5.66
C GLY A 552 -24.03 -28.59 5.57
N GLU A 553 -24.54 -28.48 4.34
CA GLU A 553 -25.95 -28.59 3.98
C GLU A 553 -26.62 -29.77 4.66
N GLU A 554 -27.82 -29.57 5.21
CA GLU A 554 -28.81 -30.64 5.35
C GLU A 554 -30.14 -30.13 4.78
N GLY A 555 -30.69 -30.94 3.89
CA GLY A 555 -31.98 -30.72 3.22
C GLY A 555 -33.19 -31.12 4.05
#